data_AF-A0A6G3TL37-F1
#
_entry.id   AF-A0A6G3TL37-F1
#
_cell.length_a   1.000
_cell.length_b   1.000
_cell.length_c   1.000
_cell.angle_alpha   90.00
_cell.angle_beta   90.00
_cell.angle_gamma   90.00
#
_symmetry.space_group_name_H-M   'P 1'
#
loop_
_entity.id
_entity.type
_entity.pdbx_description
1 polymer ?
#
loop_
_entity_poly.entity_id
_entity_poly.type
_entity_poly.pdbx_seq_one_letter_code
_entity_poly.pdbx_strand_id
1 'polypeptide(L)' 'PAQRPSASASTPAAPPQAPASAPAPAPRPSAPEPPPVSPEDDIPEDDDPDLDESALSGKELLVRELGATVVEEITNE' A
#
# COMPACT_ATOMS: atom_id res chain seq x y z
N PRO A 1 20.88 40.86 64.37
CA PRO A 1 21.10 41.36 62.99
C PRO A 1 20.32 40.45 62.03
N ALA A 2 19.30 41.00 61.35
CA ALA A 2 18.31 40.23 60.59
C ALA A 2 18.78 39.89 59.18
N GLN A 3 18.55 38.64 58.75
CA GLN A 3 18.80 38.14 57.40
C GLN A 3 17.85 38.80 56.40
N ARG A 4 18.40 39.30 55.29
CA ARG A 4 17.62 39.82 54.16
C ARG A 4 17.52 38.69 53.12
N PRO A 5 16.33 38.34 52.60
CA PRO A 5 16.19 37.28 51.61
C PRO A 5 16.73 37.76 50.26
N SER A 6 17.62 36.97 49.67
CA SER A 6 18.08 37.17 48.30
C SER A 6 16.94 36.84 47.34
N ALA A 7 16.49 37.82 46.56
CA ALA A 7 15.53 37.60 45.50
C ALA A 7 16.19 36.82 44.36
N SER A 8 15.68 35.62 44.07
CA SER A 8 16.08 34.81 42.93
C SER A 8 15.61 35.50 41.65
N ALA A 9 16.54 36.11 40.91
CA ALA A 9 16.26 36.63 39.57
C ALA A 9 15.99 35.46 38.62
N SER A 10 14.75 35.36 38.11
CA SER A 10 14.36 34.40 37.10
C SER A 10 15.01 34.77 35.77
N THR A 11 15.87 33.89 35.24
CA THR A 11 16.40 34.01 33.88
C THR A 11 15.28 33.73 32.86
N PRO A 12 15.20 34.46 31.73
CA PRO A 12 14.26 34.13 30.67
C PRO A 12 14.63 32.78 30.04
N ALA A 13 13.68 31.86 29.98
CA ALA A 13 13.85 30.61 29.23
C ALA A 13 13.89 30.93 27.73
N ALA A 14 14.94 30.45 27.04
CA ALA A 14 15.05 30.55 25.60
C ALA A 14 13.96 29.68 24.92
N PRO A 15 13.41 30.10 23.77
CA PRO A 15 12.42 29.30 23.05
C PRO A 15 13.05 27.98 22.57
N PRO A 16 12.28 26.88 22.50
CA PRO A 16 12.76 25.63 21.94
C PRO A 16 13.14 25.84 20.47
N GLN A 17 14.36 25.45 20.09
CA GLN A 17 14.78 25.44 18.70
C GLN A 17 13.98 24.38 17.95
N ALA A 18 13.29 24.77 16.88
CA ALA A 18 12.62 23.84 16.00
C ALA A 18 13.66 22.91 15.33
N PRO A 19 13.37 21.61 15.15
CA PRO A 19 14.27 20.72 14.43
C PRO A 19 14.44 21.25 13.00
N ALA A 20 15.70 21.41 12.59
CA ALA A 20 16.02 21.80 11.22
C ALA A 20 15.52 20.72 10.25
N SER A 21 14.79 21.13 9.23
CA SER A 21 14.35 20.23 8.16
C SER A 21 15.56 19.63 7.45
N ALA A 22 15.63 18.30 7.41
CA ALA A 22 16.64 17.60 6.62
C ALA A 22 16.46 17.95 5.13
N PRO A 23 17.57 18.07 4.35
CA PRO A 23 17.49 18.32 2.93
C PRO A 23 16.72 17.19 2.23
N ALA A 24 15.83 17.56 1.31
CA ALA A 24 15.09 16.60 0.51
C ALA A 24 16.06 15.77 -0.36
N PRO A 25 15.82 14.45 -0.51
CA PRO A 25 16.63 13.62 -1.38
C PRO A 25 16.57 14.12 -2.82
N ALA A 26 17.71 14.11 -3.51
CA ALA A 26 17.79 14.49 -4.91
C ALA A 26 16.92 13.57 -5.79
N PRO A 27 16.32 14.09 -6.87
CA PRO A 27 15.55 13.28 -7.80
C PRO A 27 16.42 12.17 -8.40
N ARG A 28 15.91 10.94 -8.38
CA ARG A 28 16.59 9.79 -8.98
C ARG A 28 16.27 9.74 -10.48
N PRO A 29 17.19 9.27 -11.33
CA PRO A 29 16.88 8.99 -12.73
C PRO A 29 15.72 8.00 -12.83
N SER A 30 14.83 8.21 -13.81
CA SER A 30 13.76 7.25 -14.11
C SER A 30 14.35 5.91 -14.53
N ALA A 31 13.71 4.82 -14.09
CA ALA A 31 14.05 3.49 -14.57
C ALA A 31 13.69 3.36 -16.06
N PRO A 32 14.41 2.51 -16.83
CA PRO A 32 14.02 2.16 -18.18
C PRO A 32 12.60 1.58 -18.23
N GLU A 33 11.86 1.90 -19.28
CA GLU A 33 10.52 1.37 -19.53
C GLU A 33 10.61 -0.13 -19.90
N PRO A 34 9.68 -0.99 -19.42
CA PRO A 34 9.67 -2.40 -19.78
C PRO A 34 9.44 -2.61 -21.28
N PRO A 35 9.96 -3.71 -21.86
CA PRO A 35 9.69 -4.06 -23.24
C PRO A 35 8.18 -4.31 -23.46
N PRO A 36 7.64 -3.99 -24.64
CA PRO A 36 6.25 -4.29 -24.96
C PRO A 36 6.03 -5.81 -24.95
N VAL A 37 4.98 -6.24 -24.25
CA VAL A 37 4.55 -7.63 -24.19
C VAL A 37 3.68 -7.95 -25.41
N SER A 38 3.84 -9.15 -25.97
CA SER A 38 2.95 -9.63 -27.03
C SER A 38 1.61 -10.03 -26.40
N PRO A 39 0.48 -9.98 -27.14
CA PRO A 39 -0.83 -10.40 -26.60
C PRO A 39 -0.89 -11.86 -26.13
N GLU A 40 -0.02 -12.71 -26.68
CA GLU A 40 0.09 -14.12 -26.27
C GLU A 40 0.86 -14.30 -24.95
N ASP A 41 1.73 -13.33 -24.61
CA ASP A 41 2.51 -13.30 -23.37
C ASP A 41 1.85 -12.42 -22.30
N ASP A 42 0.73 -11.76 -22.64
CA ASP A 42 -0.04 -10.87 -21.78
C ASP A 42 -0.89 -11.70 -20.83
N ILE A 43 -0.25 -12.15 -19.75
CA ILE A 43 -0.89 -12.82 -18.63
C ILE A 43 -1.10 -11.81 -17.49
N PRO A 44 -2.20 -11.93 -16.73
CA PRO A 44 -2.44 -11.09 -15.56
C PRO A 44 -1.30 -11.17 -14.52
N GLU A 45 -1.04 -10.08 -13.80
CA GLU A 45 0.06 -9.99 -12.83
C GLU A 45 -0.36 -10.53 -11.46
N ASP A 46 0.37 -11.45 -10.83
CA ASP A 46 0.01 -12.11 -9.55
C ASP A 46 -0.40 -11.18 -8.37
N ASP A 47 -0.13 -9.87 -8.45
CA ASP A 47 -0.52 -8.85 -7.47
C ASP A 47 -1.90 -8.20 -7.77
N ASP A 48 -2.57 -8.56 -8.86
CA ASP A 48 -3.87 -8.03 -9.24
C ASP A 48 -4.97 -8.54 -8.27
N PRO A 49 -5.83 -7.65 -7.75
CA PRO A 49 -6.85 -7.99 -6.72
C PRO A 49 -8.06 -8.75 -7.27
N ASP A 50 -8.12 -8.99 -8.57
CA ASP A 50 -9.08 -9.88 -9.23
C ASP A 50 -8.44 -11.22 -9.64
N LEU A 51 -7.13 -11.40 -9.38
CA LEU A 51 -6.40 -12.66 -9.48
C LEU A 51 -6.38 -13.44 -8.17
N ASP A 52 -7.47 -13.36 -7.38
CA ASP A 52 -7.67 -14.29 -6.28
C ASP A 52 -7.59 -15.74 -6.82
N GLU A 53 -7.05 -16.67 -6.03
CA GLU A 53 -7.26 -18.13 -6.21
C GLU A 53 -8.73 -18.56 -6.00
N SER A 54 -9.69 -17.64 -6.14
CA SER A 54 -11.10 -17.93 -6.37
C SER A 54 -11.34 -18.42 -7.80
N ALA A 55 -10.43 -19.25 -8.33
CA ALA A 55 -10.64 -20.11 -9.49
C ALA A 55 -11.71 -21.19 -9.21
N LEU A 56 -12.80 -20.82 -8.54
CA LEU A 56 -14.08 -21.47 -8.73
C LEU A 56 -14.42 -21.27 -10.21
N SER A 57 -13.94 -22.22 -11.03
CA SER A 57 -14.29 -22.35 -12.44
C SER A 57 -15.79 -22.10 -12.57
N GLY A 58 -16.18 -21.26 -13.53
CA GLY A 58 -17.49 -20.59 -13.56
C GLY A 58 -18.70 -21.45 -13.19
N LYS A 59 -18.69 -22.76 -13.48
CA LYS A 59 -19.69 -23.73 -13.03
C LYS A 59 -19.97 -23.67 -11.51
N GLU A 60 -18.94 -23.67 -10.66
CA GLU A 60 -19.12 -23.69 -9.20
C GLU A 60 -19.62 -22.34 -8.66
N LEU A 61 -19.22 -21.22 -9.28
CA LEU A 61 -19.78 -19.90 -8.99
C LEU A 61 -21.25 -19.80 -9.42
N LEU A 62 -21.60 -20.31 -10.59
CA LEU A 62 -22.98 -20.29 -11.09
C LEU A 62 -23.93 -21.07 -10.17
N VAL A 63 -23.50 -22.23 -9.66
CA VAL A 63 -24.30 -23.05 -8.73
C VAL A 63 -24.47 -22.34 -7.38
N ARG A 64 -23.41 -21.74 -6.85
CA ARG A 64 -23.42 -21.15 -5.51
C ARG A 64 -24.09 -19.78 -5.44
N GLU A 65 -23.84 -18.89 -6.41
CA GLU A 65 -24.29 -17.49 -6.36
C GLU A 65 -25.70 -17.31 -6.94
N LEU A 66 -26.01 -18.01 -8.03
CA LEU A 66 -27.30 -17.91 -8.72
C LEU A 66 -28.27 -19.04 -8.36
N GLY A 67 -27.85 -19.98 -7.51
CA GLY A 67 -28.64 -21.17 -7.17
C GLY A 67 -28.87 -22.09 -8.36
N ALA A 68 -27.99 -22.06 -9.36
CA ALA A 68 -28.10 -22.88 -10.56
C ALA A 68 -27.88 -24.37 -10.24
N THR A 69 -28.36 -25.25 -11.12
CA THR A 69 -28.17 -26.71 -11.01
C THR A 69 -27.63 -27.27 -12.32
N VAL A 70 -26.75 -28.27 -12.23
CA VAL A 70 -26.25 -28.99 -13.40
C VAL A 70 -27.25 -30.08 -13.75
N VAL A 71 -27.78 -30.00 -14.97
CA VAL A 71 -28.70 -31.02 -15.50
C VAL A 71 -27.94 -32.10 -16.25
N GLU A 72 -26.98 -31.69 -17.09
CA GLU A 72 -26.16 -32.58 -17.91
C GLU A 72 -24.79 -31.93 -18.15
N GLU A 73 -23.73 -32.73 -18.10
CA GLU A 73 -22.37 -32.31 -18.41
C GLU A 73 -21.90 -33.04 -19.66
N ILE A 74 -21.51 -32.29 -20.68
CA ILE A 74 -21.01 -32.82 -21.96
C ILE A 74 -19.51 -32.58 -22.01
N THR A 75 -18.74 -33.66 -22.12
CA THR A 75 -17.29 -33.58 -22.30
C THR A 75 -16.99 -33.34 -23.78
N ASN A 76 -16.29 -32.26 -24.08
CA ASN A 76 -15.79 -31.98 -25.43
C ASN A 76 -14.40 -32.59 -25.57
N GLU A 77 -14.32 -33.75 -26.21
CA GLU A 77 -13.07 -34.42 -26.61
C GLU A 77 -12.59 -34.03 -28.02
#